data_AF-A0A1X7FVL0-F1
#
_entry.id   AF-A0A1X7FVL0-F1
#
_cell.length_a   1.000
_cell.length_b   1.000
_cell.length_c   1.000
_cell.angle_alpha   90.00
_cell.angle_beta   90.00
_cell.angle_gamma   90.00
#
_symmetry.space_group_name_H-M   'P 1'
#
loop_
_entity.id
_entity.type
_entity.pdbx_description
1 polymer ?
#
loop_
_entity_poly.entity_id
_entity_poly.type
_entity_poly.pdbx_seq_one_letter_code
_entity_poly.pdbx_strand_id
1 'polypeptide(L)'
;MPFIKRTMLIVFTGMMCFSGTAITHAQTNEDSLQDAKSKLEESKKQVAEKEQEKQSVNGDIESIKTELESLHNSISENEKELKEITSEIKSTEALIEKKKEEIIKLEDKVLARKDIMEKRLVALQQSDQGNVVVKSVLDSENIGDFFGRYNAATTLAEADQDILQAQKDDLKQIEEDKKTIDKQEKVLKEKQESLSESQASLQEDSAKREEILTDLQAKYGDIVKDLDLSQKEQSSLEAQMQKIEDSIKKEQEAAAAAAKEAEAKKAAEQKAAEEEEAKVVTQPEVAKEQEPQQQPVAKAEKAPEAKKPAQTEDKGSEPESGKVLYVQATAYSYEETNANGGLTATGLNIKTNPNMKLIAVDPNVIPLGSTVWVEGYGVAVAGDTGGAIKGHIIDVLQPSKSAALAWGRKNIKVKILN
;
A
#
# COMPACT_ATOMS: atom_id res chain seq x y z
N MET A 1 63.91 18.07 -1.20
CA MET A 1 65.32 17.60 -1.03
C MET A 1 65.29 16.11 -0.72
N PRO A 2 66.35 15.33 -1.00
CA PRO A 2 67.33 15.45 -2.09
C PRO A 2 67.47 14.13 -2.91
N PHE A 3 68.26 14.17 -4.00
CA PHE A 3 69.17 13.15 -4.57
C PHE A 3 68.99 11.64 -4.20
N ILE A 4 69.20 10.68 -5.11
CA ILE A 4 70.51 10.36 -5.73
C ILE A 4 70.39 9.84 -7.18
N LYS A 5 71.45 10.05 -7.96
CA LYS A 5 71.62 9.66 -9.37
C LYS A 5 72.04 8.19 -9.52
N ARG A 6 71.77 7.59 -10.68
CA ARG A 6 72.76 6.68 -11.32
C ARG A 6 72.74 6.76 -12.84
N THR A 7 73.56 7.65 -13.39
CA THR A 7 73.98 7.61 -14.80
C THR A 7 74.87 6.39 -15.03
N MET A 8 74.66 5.68 -16.14
CA MET A 8 75.72 4.90 -16.78
C MET A 8 75.61 5.08 -18.29
N LEU A 9 76.59 5.79 -18.85
CA LEU A 9 76.73 6.01 -20.27
C LEU A 9 77.75 5.01 -20.79
N ILE A 10 77.33 4.10 -21.66
CA ILE A 10 78.24 3.23 -22.44
C ILE A 10 77.98 3.54 -23.90
N VAL A 11 78.92 4.24 -24.52
CA VAL A 11 78.98 4.39 -25.98
C VAL A 11 79.56 3.09 -26.53
N PHE A 12 78.87 2.47 -27.49
CA PHE A 12 79.48 1.47 -28.36
C PHE A 12 79.01 1.66 -29.80
N THR A 13 79.83 2.37 -30.58
CA THR A 13 79.54 2.70 -31.99
C THR A 13 79.81 1.48 -32.88
N GLY A 14 78.84 0.56 -32.93
CA GLY A 14 78.88 -0.64 -33.78
C GLY A 14 78.42 -0.38 -35.21
N MET A 15 79.32 0.08 -36.08
CA MET A 15 79.02 0.29 -37.50
C MET A 15 78.96 -1.04 -38.26
N MET A 16 77.77 -1.61 -38.41
CA MET A 16 77.47 -2.63 -39.41
C MET A 16 76.20 -2.27 -40.19
N CYS A 17 76.39 -1.79 -41.42
CA CYS A 17 75.31 -1.70 -42.39
C CYS A 17 75.00 -3.10 -42.90
N PHE A 18 73.84 -3.65 -42.55
CA PHE A 18 73.29 -4.87 -43.16
C PHE A 18 71.83 -4.64 -43.56
N SER A 19 71.50 -5.00 -44.80
CA SER A 19 70.22 -4.63 -45.42
C SER A 19 69.06 -5.48 -44.88
N GLY A 20 68.28 -4.94 -43.94
CA GLY A 20 67.15 -5.65 -43.31
C GLY A 20 65.82 -4.89 -43.22
N THR A 21 65.76 -3.63 -43.68
CA THR A 21 64.65 -2.69 -43.39
C THR A 21 63.27 -3.13 -43.88
N ALA A 22 63.17 -3.94 -44.94
CA ALA A 22 61.89 -4.41 -45.46
C ALA A 22 61.25 -5.52 -44.62
N ILE A 23 62.05 -6.40 -44.01
CA ILE A 23 61.54 -7.59 -43.30
C ILE A 23 60.93 -7.19 -41.95
N THR A 24 61.55 -6.21 -41.27
CA THR A 24 61.10 -5.73 -39.96
C THR A 24 59.76 -4.99 -40.00
N HIS A 25 59.42 -4.32 -41.11
CA HIS A 25 58.15 -3.61 -41.25
C HIS A 25 56.98 -4.55 -41.57
N ALA A 26 57.19 -5.53 -42.45
CA ALA A 26 56.18 -6.51 -42.81
C ALA A 26 55.62 -7.24 -41.57
N GLN A 27 56.48 -7.73 -40.66
CA GLN A 27 56.05 -8.42 -39.45
C GLN A 27 55.22 -7.52 -38.52
N THR A 28 55.63 -6.26 -38.30
CA THR A 28 54.84 -5.33 -37.48
C THR A 28 53.46 -5.01 -38.06
N ASN A 29 53.32 -5.02 -39.39
CA ASN A 29 52.03 -4.81 -40.05
C ASN A 29 51.13 -6.06 -39.92
N GLU A 30 51.71 -7.27 -39.99
CA GLU A 30 51.02 -8.55 -39.86
C GLU A 30 50.50 -8.80 -38.42
N ASP A 31 51.32 -8.51 -37.40
CA ASP A 31 50.89 -8.50 -35.99
C ASP A 31 49.74 -7.49 -35.74
N SER A 32 49.87 -6.29 -36.31
CA SER A 32 48.84 -5.23 -36.18
C SER A 32 47.51 -5.63 -36.84
N LEU A 33 47.56 -6.38 -37.94
CA LEU A 33 46.39 -6.93 -38.60
C LEU A 33 45.70 -8.00 -37.74
N GLN A 34 46.46 -8.84 -37.03
CA GLN A 34 45.92 -9.88 -36.16
C GLN A 34 45.28 -9.29 -34.89
N ASP A 35 45.91 -8.29 -34.27
CA ASP A 35 45.33 -7.52 -33.15
C ASP A 35 44.02 -6.83 -33.55
N ALA A 36 43.99 -6.16 -34.71
CA ALA A 36 42.78 -5.52 -35.23
C ALA A 36 41.65 -6.54 -35.51
N LYS A 37 41.97 -7.71 -36.09
CA LYS A 37 41.02 -8.81 -36.30
C LYS A 37 40.48 -9.38 -34.99
N SER A 38 41.32 -9.55 -33.97
CA SER A 38 40.88 -9.99 -32.64
C SER A 38 39.91 -9.00 -31.99
N LYS A 39 40.21 -7.70 -32.06
CA LYS A 39 39.34 -6.63 -31.55
C LYS A 39 38.02 -6.53 -32.29
N LEU A 40 38.03 -6.74 -33.61
CA LEU A 40 36.81 -6.75 -34.42
C LEU A 40 35.88 -7.91 -34.03
N GLU A 41 36.39 -9.14 -33.87
CA GLU A 41 35.56 -10.28 -33.47
C GLU A 41 35.05 -10.18 -32.02
N GLU A 42 35.86 -9.66 -31.08
CA GLU A 42 35.38 -9.40 -29.73
C GLU A 42 34.31 -8.29 -29.69
N SER A 43 34.47 -7.23 -30.49
CA SER A 43 33.44 -6.19 -30.65
C SER A 43 32.15 -6.76 -31.27
N LYS A 44 32.23 -7.63 -32.30
CA LYS A 44 31.06 -8.29 -32.90
C LYS A 44 30.31 -9.13 -31.87
N LYS A 45 31.04 -9.87 -31.02
CA LYS A 45 30.45 -10.64 -29.92
C LYS A 45 29.71 -9.73 -28.92
N GLN A 46 30.33 -8.63 -28.49
CA GLN A 46 29.70 -7.68 -27.56
C GLN A 46 28.46 -7.00 -28.16
N VAL A 47 28.46 -6.68 -29.46
CA VAL A 47 27.28 -6.15 -30.17
C VAL A 47 26.16 -7.20 -30.27
N ALA A 48 26.48 -8.46 -30.54
CA ALA A 48 25.48 -9.54 -30.53
C ALA A 48 24.86 -9.75 -29.14
N GLU A 49 25.68 -9.70 -28.08
CA GLU A 49 25.22 -9.79 -26.69
C GLU A 49 24.31 -8.61 -26.31
N LYS A 50 24.67 -7.37 -26.67
CA LYS A 50 23.83 -6.17 -26.42
C LYS A 50 22.56 -6.13 -27.26
N GLU A 51 22.56 -6.62 -28.50
CA GLU A 51 21.36 -6.70 -29.32
C GLU A 51 20.38 -7.77 -28.78
N GLN A 52 20.89 -8.85 -28.17
CA GLN A 52 20.05 -9.81 -27.42
C GLN A 52 19.50 -9.20 -26.12
N GLU A 53 20.32 -8.47 -25.35
CA GLU A 53 19.88 -7.76 -24.13
C GLU A 53 18.78 -6.75 -24.45
N LYS A 54 18.96 -5.93 -25.49
CA LYS A 54 17.99 -4.99 -26.05
C LYS A 54 16.65 -5.66 -26.39
N GLN A 55 16.68 -6.85 -27.01
CA GLN A 55 15.46 -7.60 -27.32
C GLN A 55 14.75 -8.11 -26.06
N SER A 56 15.50 -8.56 -25.04
CA SER A 56 14.93 -8.93 -23.74
C SER A 56 14.27 -7.74 -23.05
N VAL A 57 14.99 -6.63 -22.90
CA VAL A 57 14.49 -5.40 -22.25
C VAL A 57 13.28 -4.84 -22.98
N ASN A 58 13.22 -4.91 -24.31
CA ASN A 58 12.02 -4.53 -25.06
C ASN A 58 10.83 -5.47 -24.77
N GLY A 59 11.07 -6.78 -24.65
CA GLY A 59 10.05 -7.75 -24.24
C GLY A 59 9.50 -7.46 -22.84
N ASP A 60 10.39 -7.15 -21.89
CA ASP A 60 10.04 -6.79 -20.52
C ASP A 60 9.21 -5.48 -20.48
N ILE A 61 9.55 -4.48 -21.31
CA ILE A 61 8.79 -3.23 -21.46
C ILE A 61 7.37 -3.50 -21.98
N GLU A 62 7.19 -4.29 -23.04
CA GLU A 62 5.85 -4.61 -23.55
C GLU A 62 5.04 -5.47 -22.56
N SER A 63 5.69 -6.37 -21.82
CA SER A 63 5.04 -7.13 -20.75
C SER A 63 4.50 -6.20 -19.64
N ILE A 64 5.34 -5.27 -19.16
CA ILE A 64 4.95 -4.36 -18.07
C ILE A 64 3.91 -3.33 -18.53
N LYS A 65 3.94 -2.87 -19.80
CA LYS A 65 2.82 -2.11 -20.38
C LYS A 65 1.50 -2.89 -20.34
N THR A 66 1.53 -4.16 -20.75
CA THR A 66 0.34 -5.03 -20.75
C THR A 66 -0.20 -5.27 -19.34
N GLU A 67 0.69 -5.45 -18.35
CA GLU A 67 0.32 -5.50 -16.93
C GLU A 67 -0.28 -4.18 -16.43
N LEU A 68 0.30 -3.03 -16.79
CA LEU A 68 -0.21 -1.71 -16.42
C LEU A 68 -1.58 -1.44 -17.03
N GLU A 69 -1.81 -1.76 -18.30
CA GLU A 69 -3.14 -1.65 -18.92
C GLU A 69 -4.17 -2.54 -18.21
N SER A 70 -3.82 -3.79 -17.87
CA SER A 70 -4.69 -4.67 -17.08
C SER A 70 -4.97 -4.09 -15.68
N LEU A 71 -3.96 -3.52 -15.03
CA LEU A 71 -4.05 -3.00 -13.67
C LEU A 71 -4.84 -1.69 -13.62
N HIS A 72 -4.67 -0.79 -14.59
CA HIS A 72 -5.46 0.44 -14.74
C HIS A 72 -6.94 0.12 -15.01
N ASN A 73 -7.24 -0.93 -15.79
CA ASN A 73 -8.60 -1.43 -15.94
C ASN A 73 -9.19 -1.92 -14.61
N SER A 74 -8.45 -2.73 -13.83
CA SER A 74 -8.88 -3.17 -12.50
C SER A 74 -9.06 -2.02 -11.49
N ILE A 75 -8.20 -0.99 -11.54
CA ILE A 75 -8.36 0.23 -10.73
C ILE A 75 -9.64 0.98 -11.12
N SER A 76 -9.91 1.13 -12.42
CA SER A 76 -11.11 1.79 -12.95
C SER A 76 -12.41 1.06 -12.56
N GLU A 77 -12.40 -0.27 -12.60
CA GLU A 77 -13.53 -1.10 -12.18
C GLU A 77 -13.75 -1.04 -10.66
N ASN A 78 -12.70 -1.17 -9.86
CA ASN A 78 -12.76 -0.99 -8.39
C ASN A 78 -13.24 0.43 -8.01
N GLU A 79 -12.76 1.46 -8.70
CA GLU A 79 -13.26 2.84 -8.53
C GLU A 79 -14.75 3.00 -8.84
N LYS A 80 -15.29 2.23 -9.80
CA LYS A 80 -16.72 2.21 -10.11
C LYS A 80 -17.51 1.49 -9.02
N GLU A 81 -17.04 0.32 -8.57
CA GLU A 81 -17.64 -0.41 -7.44
C GLU A 81 -17.66 0.45 -6.17
N LEU A 82 -16.55 1.11 -5.83
CA LEU A 82 -16.46 2.04 -4.70
C LEU A 82 -17.48 3.18 -4.78
N LYS A 83 -17.74 3.74 -5.97
CA LYS A 83 -18.74 4.81 -6.17
C LYS A 83 -20.17 4.28 -6.00
N GLU A 84 -20.46 3.08 -6.50
CA GLU A 84 -21.75 2.41 -6.33
C GLU A 84 -21.99 2.02 -4.85
N ILE A 85 -21.00 1.43 -4.20
CA ILE A 85 -21.01 1.04 -2.78
C ILE A 85 -21.11 2.26 -1.86
N THR A 86 -20.44 3.37 -2.18
CA THR A 86 -20.61 4.65 -1.45
C THR A 86 -22.05 5.18 -1.55
N SER A 87 -22.77 4.87 -2.63
CA SER A 87 -24.19 5.20 -2.78
C SER A 87 -25.08 4.25 -1.97
N GLU A 88 -24.80 2.94 -2.02
CA GLU A 88 -25.46 1.93 -1.19
C GLU A 88 -25.34 2.26 0.31
N ILE A 89 -24.13 2.58 0.78
CA ILE A 89 -23.83 3.01 2.15
C ILE A 89 -24.73 4.18 2.53
N LYS A 90 -24.68 5.30 1.80
CA LYS A 90 -25.51 6.49 2.10
C LYS A 90 -27.01 6.22 2.11
N SER A 91 -27.50 5.38 1.20
CA SER A 91 -28.91 4.99 1.19
C SER A 91 -29.28 4.11 2.40
N THR A 92 -28.37 3.26 2.85
CA THR A 92 -28.57 2.36 3.99
C THR A 92 -28.43 3.11 5.32
N GLU A 93 -27.47 4.03 5.44
CA GLU A 93 -27.35 4.98 6.56
C GLU A 93 -28.64 5.79 6.75
N ALA A 94 -29.22 6.32 5.68
CA ALA A 94 -30.50 7.04 5.74
C ALA A 94 -31.67 6.15 6.19
N LEU A 95 -31.69 4.87 5.80
CA LEU A 95 -32.67 3.89 6.29
C LEU A 95 -32.44 3.53 7.76
N ILE A 96 -31.17 3.39 8.19
CA ILE A 96 -30.76 3.14 9.57
C ILE A 96 -31.17 4.30 10.48
N GLU A 97 -30.94 5.56 10.10
CA GLU A 97 -31.33 6.73 10.90
C GLU A 97 -32.85 6.85 11.04
N LYS A 98 -33.60 6.57 9.97
CA LYS A 98 -35.07 6.46 10.05
C LYS A 98 -35.49 5.32 10.98
N LYS A 99 -34.79 4.18 10.94
CA LYS A 99 -35.06 3.03 11.83
C LYS A 99 -34.71 3.33 13.29
N LYS A 100 -33.63 4.05 13.58
CA LYS A 100 -33.31 4.56 14.93
C LYS A 100 -34.43 5.50 15.43
N GLU A 101 -34.97 6.37 14.57
CA GLU A 101 -36.11 7.24 14.92
C GLU A 101 -37.41 6.44 15.17
N GLU A 102 -37.68 5.40 14.38
CA GLU A 102 -38.82 4.47 14.59
C GLU A 102 -38.67 3.72 15.92
N ILE A 103 -37.47 3.21 16.24
CA ILE A 103 -37.16 2.54 17.51
C ILE A 103 -37.35 3.51 18.69
N ILE A 104 -36.79 4.73 18.65
CA ILE A 104 -36.93 5.73 19.73
C ILE A 104 -38.42 5.97 20.08
N LYS A 105 -39.26 6.18 19.07
CA LYS A 105 -40.72 6.37 19.25
C LYS A 105 -41.40 5.13 19.85
N LEU A 106 -40.90 3.93 19.51
CA LEU A 106 -41.42 2.66 20.00
C LEU A 106 -40.98 2.38 21.44
N GLU A 107 -39.72 2.67 21.80
CA GLU A 107 -39.19 2.56 23.16
C GLU A 107 -39.88 3.59 24.10
N ASP A 108 -40.18 4.81 23.63
CA ASP A 108 -40.98 5.80 24.39
C ASP A 108 -42.45 5.37 24.60
N LYS A 109 -43.09 4.80 23.57
CA LYS A 109 -44.45 4.23 23.65
C LYS A 109 -44.51 3.05 24.63
N VAL A 110 -43.47 2.20 24.62
CA VAL A 110 -43.27 1.10 25.57
C VAL A 110 -43.08 1.64 26.99
N LEU A 111 -42.27 2.68 27.19
CA LEU A 111 -42.06 3.34 28.49
C LEU A 111 -43.35 3.94 29.05
N ALA A 112 -44.12 4.67 28.23
CA ALA A 112 -45.39 5.27 28.64
C ALA A 112 -46.44 4.23 29.05
N ARG A 113 -46.54 3.11 28.31
CA ARG A 113 -47.39 1.98 28.73
C ARG A 113 -46.92 1.33 30.03
N LYS A 114 -45.60 1.18 30.23
CA LYS A 114 -45.04 0.63 31.47
C LYS A 114 -45.48 1.47 32.67
N ASP A 115 -45.33 2.78 32.61
CA ASP A 115 -45.75 3.72 33.65
C ASP A 115 -47.25 3.62 33.98
N ILE A 116 -48.11 3.51 32.96
CA ILE A 116 -49.56 3.33 33.14
C ILE A 116 -49.88 1.98 33.81
N MET A 117 -49.24 0.89 33.36
CA MET A 117 -49.43 -0.45 33.96
C MET A 117 -48.91 -0.50 35.41
N GLU A 118 -47.76 0.13 35.69
CA GLU A 118 -47.18 0.22 37.03
C GLU A 118 -48.09 0.98 37.98
N LYS A 119 -48.66 2.11 37.55
CA LYS A 119 -49.67 2.87 38.31
C LYS A 119 -50.96 2.07 38.53
N ARG A 120 -51.42 1.29 37.54
CA ARG A 120 -52.57 0.37 37.72
C ARG A 120 -52.27 -0.72 38.74
N LEU A 121 -51.11 -1.36 38.67
CA LEU A 121 -50.68 -2.39 39.62
C LEU A 121 -50.55 -1.85 41.05
N VAL A 122 -49.95 -0.67 41.22
CA VAL A 122 -49.86 0.00 42.53
C VAL A 122 -51.25 0.36 43.08
N ALA A 123 -52.17 0.86 42.24
CA ALA A 123 -53.54 1.15 42.67
C ALA A 123 -54.32 -0.12 43.08
N LEU A 124 -54.14 -1.23 42.35
CA LEU A 124 -54.70 -2.54 42.71
C LEU A 124 -54.11 -3.06 44.04
N GLN A 125 -52.80 -2.92 44.25
CA GLN A 125 -52.12 -3.35 45.48
C GLN A 125 -52.49 -2.48 46.69
N GLN A 126 -52.61 -1.16 46.53
CA GLN A 126 -53.00 -0.23 47.59
C GLN A 126 -54.48 -0.34 47.95
N SER A 127 -55.28 -1.01 47.13
CA SER A 127 -56.64 -1.38 47.50
C SER A 127 -56.62 -2.56 48.49
N ASP A 128 -56.58 -2.24 49.78
CA ASP A 128 -56.39 -3.14 50.94
C ASP A 128 -57.53 -4.16 51.19
N GLN A 129 -58.34 -4.39 50.16
CA GLN A 129 -59.17 -5.58 50.01
C GLN A 129 -58.87 -6.09 48.61
N GLY A 130 -57.95 -7.06 48.48
CA GLY A 130 -57.35 -7.56 47.23
C GLY A 130 -58.29 -8.31 46.28
N ASN A 131 -59.52 -7.79 46.17
CA ASN A 131 -60.65 -8.31 45.44
C ASN A 131 -61.57 -7.16 44.98
N VAL A 132 -61.14 -5.87 44.97
CA VAL A 132 -62.04 -4.71 44.69
C VAL A 132 -62.87 -4.86 43.42
N VAL A 133 -62.33 -5.46 42.35
CA VAL A 133 -63.10 -5.75 41.13
C VAL A 133 -64.21 -6.77 41.41
N VAL A 134 -63.88 -7.91 42.02
CA VAL A 134 -64.84 -8.97 42.37
C VAL A 134 -65.86 -8.48 43.41
N LYS A 135 -65.42 -7.70 44.39
CA LYS A 135 -66.29 -7.06 45.39
C LYS A 135 -67.20 -6.03 44.75
N SER A 136 -66.73 -5.21 43.81
CA SER A 136 -67.58 -4.30 43.05
C SER A 136 -68.64 -5.06 42.25
N VAL A 137 -68.30 -6.22 41.68
CA VAL A 137 -69.26 -7.10 40.99
C VAL A 137 -70.25 -7.75 41.98
N LEU A 138 -69.82 -8.15 43.19
CA LEU A 138 -70.69 -8.76 44.21
C LEU A 138 -71.57 -7.75 44.98
N ASP A 139 -71.07 -6.54 45.23
CA ASP A 139 -71.79 -5.41 45.83
C ASP A 139 -72.68 -4.68 44.79
N SER A 140 -73.24 -5.44 43.84
CA SER A 140 -74.18 -4.95 42.82
C SER A 140 -75.59 -4.77 43.38
N GLU A 141 -76.28 -3.71 43.00
CA GLU A 141 -77.63 -3.40 43.50
C GLU A 141 -78.71 -4.36 42.96
N ASN A 142 -78.48 -4.98 41.79
CA ASN A 142 -79.39 -5.91 41.14
C ASN A 142 -78.67 -6.75 40.06
N ILE A 143 -79.35 -7.76 39.51
CA ILE A 143 -78.79 -8.68 38.49
C ILE A 143 -78.34 -7.96 37.20
N GLY A 144 -79.01 -6.88 36.79
CA GLY A 144 -78.60 -6.09 35.61
C GLY A 144 -77.30 -5.33 35.85
N ASP A 145 -77.17 -4.73 37.03
CA ASP A 145 -75.95 -4.08 37.52
C ASP A 145 -74.80 -5.09 37.71
N PHE A 146 -75.08 -6.29 38.25
CA PHE A 146 -74.11 -7.40 38.32
C PHE A 146 -73.51 -7.73 36.95
N PHE A 147 -74.36 -7.98 35.94
CA PHE A 147 -73.88 -8.27 34.58
C PHE A 147 -73.18 -7.07 33.93
N GLY A 148 -73.63 -5.83 34.20
CA GLY A 148 -72.96 -4.62 33.75
C GLY A 148 -71.53 -4.50 34.30
N ARG A 149 -71.36 -4.66 35.61
CA ARG A 149 -70.05 -4.62 36.28
C ARG A 149 -69.16 -5.80 35.88
N TYR A 150 -69.73 -7.00 35.74
CA TYR A 150 -69.00 -8.18 35.27
C TYR A 150 -68.45 -8.00 33.84
N ASN A 151 -69.29 -7.52 32.91
CA ASN A 151 -68.87 -7.25 31.53
C ASN A 151 -67.80 -6.14 31.50
N ALA A 152 -67.97 -5.06 32.26
CA ALA A 152 -66.98 -3.99 32.35
C ALA A 152 -65.63 -4.49 32.93
N ALA A 153 -65.65 -5.36 33.94
CA ALA A 153 -64.46 -5.99 34.49
C ALA A 153 -63.77 -6.93 33.47
N THR A 154 -64.55 -7.66 32.68
CA THR A 154 -64.05 -8.58 31.64
C THR A 154 -63.38 -7.78 30.52
N THR A 155 -64.06 -6.77 29.97
CA THR A 155 -63.51 -5.89 28.93
C THR A 155 -62.28 -5.10 29.39
N LEU A 156 -62.19 -4.74 30.68
CA LEU A 156 -60.97 -4.13 31.24
C LEU A 156 -59.80 -5.13 31.28
N ALA A 157 -60.05 -6.38 31.71
CA ALA A 157 -59.04 -7.43 31.74
C ALA A 157 -58.57 -7.85 30.34
N GLU A 158 -59.49 -7.92 29.36
CA GLU A 158 -59.19 -8.12 27.94
C GLU A 158 -58.31 -6.99 27.40
N ALA A 159 -58.65 -5.73 27.69
CA ALA A 159 -57.85 -4.58 27.27
C ALA A 159 -56.46 -4.52 27.92
N ASP A 160 -56.33 -4.90 29.20
CA ASP A 160 -55.01 -5.02 29.85
C ASP A 160 -54.18 -6.18 29.27
N GLN A 161 -54.81 -7.30 28.89
CA GLN A 161 -54.14 -8.40 28.17
C GLN A 161 -53.65 -7.97 26.77
N ASP A 162 -54.48 -7.25 26.02
CA ASP A 162 -54.11 -6.71 24.70
C ASP A 162 -52.97 -5.69 24.79
N ILE A 163 -52.97 -4.84 25.83
CA ILE A 163 -51.85 -3.92 26.11
C ILE A 163 -50.56 -4.70 26.41
N LEU A 164 -50.62 -5.77 27.22
CA LEU A 164 -49.47 -6.62 27.53
C LEU A 164 -48.93 -7.36 26.30
N GLN A 165 -49.81 -7.88 25.44
CA GLN A 165 -49.39 -8.57 24.20
C GLN A 165 -48.80 -7.56 23.20
N ALA A 166 -49.43 -6.41 22.98
CA ALA A 166 -48.88 -5.35 22.14
C ALA A 166 -47.56 -4.76 22.68
N GLN A 167 -47.36 -4.75 24.00
CA GLN A 167 -46.09 -4.37 24.64
C GLN A 167 -44.97 -5.39 24.34
N LYS A 168 -45.30 -6.68 24.42
CA LYS A 168 -44.38 -7.79 24.13
C LYS A 168 -43.98 -7.82 22.65
N ASP A 169 -44.92 -7.56 21.75
CA ASP A 169 -44.65 -7.54 20.31
C ASP A 169 -43.85 -6.30 19.89
N ASP A 170 -44.18 -5.12 20.44
CA ASP A 170 -43.38 -3.90 20.24
C ASP A 170 -41.93 -4.10 20.74
N LEU A 171 -41.73 -4.73 21.92
CA LEU A 171 -40.40 -5.07 22.45
C LEU A 171 -39.63 -6.06 21.56
N LYS A 172 -40.30 -7.08 21.02
CA LYS A 172 -39.69 -8.04 20.08
C LYS A 172 -39.24 -7.35 18.80
N GLN A 173 -40.07 -6.46 18.24
CA GLN A 173 -39.76 -5.66 17.06
C GLN A 173 -38.53 -4.77 17.29
N ILE A 174 -38.43 -4.12 18.46
CA ILE A 174 -37.25 -3.33 18.85
C ILE A 174 -35.96 -4.19 18.85
N GLU A 175 -36.02 -5.41 19.39
CA GLU A 175 -34.86 -6.30 19.44
C GLU A 175 -34.43 -6.80 18.04
N GLU A 176 -35.39 -7.07 17.16
CA GLU A 176 -35.13 -7.52 15.79
C GLU A 176 -34.65 -6.38 14.87
N ASP A 177 -35.21 -5.18 14.99
CA ASP A 177 -34.71 -3.99 14.28
C ASP A 177 -33.29 -3.60 14.79
N LYS A 178 -33.01 -3.66 16.10
CA LYS A 178 -31.66 -3.40 16.66
C LYS A 178 -30.60 -4.33 16.05
N LYS A 179 -30.84 -5.65 16.07
CA LYS A 179 -29.94 -6.66 15.46
C LYS A 179 -29.77 -6.47 13.95
N THR A 180 -30.80 -5.98 13.27
CA THR A 180 -30.75 -5.70 11.83
C THR A 180 -29.84 -4.51 11.55
N ILE A 181 -29.97 -3.41 12.31
CA ILE A 181 -29.08 -2.25 12.22
C ILE A 181 -27.64 -2.65 12.53
N ASP A 182 -27.37 -3.33 13.65
CA ASP A 182 -26.01 -3.72 14.04
C ASP A 182 -25.32 -4.57 12.96
N LYS A 183 -26.07 -5.47 12.30
CA LYS A 183 -25.58 -6.26 11.17
C LYS A 183 -25.34 -5.41 9.92
N GLN A 184 -26.21 -4.43 9.62
CA GLN A 184 -26.04 -3.54 8.47
C GLN A 184 -24.83 -2.61 8.67
N GLU A 185 -24.75 -1.89 9.80
CA GLU A 185 -23.62 -1.01 10.13
C GLU A 185 -22.28 -1.77 10.04
N LYS A 186 -22.23 -3.01 10.55
CA LYS A 186 -21.04 -3.88 10.41
C LYS A 186 -20.72 -4.23 8.95
N VAL A 187 -21.69 -4.73 8.18
CA VAL A 187 -21.46 -5.18 6.79
C VAL A 187 -21.07 -4.01 5.87
N LEU A 188 -21.65 -2.82 6.06
CA LEU A 188 -21.26 -1.62 5.32
C LEU A 188 -19.81 -1.25 5.59
N LYS A 189 -19.40 -1.27 6.87
CA LYS A 189 -18.03 -0.97 7.28
C LYS A 189 -17.03 -1.99 6.73
N GLU A 190 -17.29 -3.29 6.88
CA GLU A 190 -16.41 -4.36 6.37
C GLU A 190 -16.27 -4.28 4.83
N LYS A 191 -17.35 -3.93 4.10
CA LYS A 191 -17.34 -3.73 2.65
C LYS A 191 -16.51 -2.49 2.26
N GLN A 192 -16.63 -1.39 3.00
CA GLN A 192 -15.88 -0.16 2.75
C GLN A 192 -14.38 -0.31 3.04
N GLU A 193 -14.01 -0.93 4.16
CA GLU A 193 -12.62 -1.16 4.54
C GLU A 193 -11.94 -2.10 3.51
N SER A 194 -12.57 -3.22 3.16
CA SER A 194 -12.05 -4.19 2.19
C SER A 194 -11.77 -3.60 0.79
N LEU A 195 -12.69 -2.81 0.23
CA LEU A 195 -12.42 -2.16 -1.07
C LEU A 195 -11.38 -1.03 -0.96
N SER A 196 -11.33 -0.31 0.16
CA SER A 196 -10.31 0.73 0.36
C SER A 196 -8.90 0.15 0.47
N GLU A 197 -8.74 -1.01 1.11
CA GLU A 197 -7.46 -1.75 1.13
C GLU A 197 -7.10 -2.28 -0.26
N SER A 198 -8.08 -2.82 -1.00
CA SER A 198 -7.89 -3.28 -2.38
C SER A 198 -7.45 -2.15 -3.32
N GLN A 199 -8.11 -0.99 -3.28
CA GLN A 199 -7.75 0.16 -4.10
C GLN A 199 -6.32 0.65 -3.79
N ALA A 200 -5.95 0.74 -2.51
CA ALA A 200 -4.62 1.15 -2.10
C ALA A 200 -3.53 0.19 -2.61
N SER A 201 -3.76 -1.13 -2.51
CA SER A 201 -2.84 -2.16 -3.01
C SER A 201 -2.65 -2.07 -4.53
N LEU A 202 -3.74 -1.89 -5.29
CA LEU A 202 -3.68 -1.76 -6.76
C LEU A 202 -2.93 -0.49 -7.19
N GLN A 203 -3.12 0.63 -6.48
CA GLN A 203 -2.39 1.88 -6.74
C GLN A 203 -0.90 1.76 -6.41
N GLU A 204 -0.53 1.10 -5.30
CA GLU A 204 0.87 0.85 -4.95
C GLU A 204 1.56 -0.03 -6.02
N ASP A 205 0.87 -1.04 -6.52
CA ASP A 205 1.38 -1.94 -7.57
C ASP A 205 1.40 -1.34 -8.98
N SER A 206 0.65 -0.26 -9.22
CA SER A 206 0.75 0.56 -10.43
C SER A 206 1.98 1.45 -10.38
N ALA A 207 2.18 2.17 -9.27
CA ALA A 207 3.32 3.06 -9.09
C ALA A 207 4.67 2.33 -9.22
N LYS A 208 4.80 1.12 -8.63
CA LYS A 208 5.99 0.27 -8.79
C LYS A 208 6.25 -0.12 -10.25
N ARG A 209 5.19 -0.42 -11.02
CA ARG A 209 5.31 -0.83 -12.43
C ARG A 209 5.66 0.36 -13.33
N GLU A 210 5.16 1.55 -13.04
CA GLU A 210 5.55 2.79 -13.72
C GLU A 210 7.03 3.15 -13.43
N GLU A 211 7.50 2.95 -12.20
CA GLU A 211 8.90 3.08 -11.80
C GLU A 211 9.80 2.10 -12.59
N ILE A 212 9.49 0.80 -12.56
CA ILE A 212 10.25 -0.25 -13.29
C ILE A 212 10.24 0.01 -14.80
N LEU A 213 9.10 0.41 -15.38
CA LEU A 213 8.99 0.73 -16.80
C LEU A 213 9.85 1.93 -17.19
N THR A 214 9.92 2.97 -16.34
CA THR A 214 10.82 4.11 -16.54
C THR A 214 12.29 3.66 -16.51
N ASP A 215 12.63 2.81 -15.55
CA ASP A 215 13.97 2.26 -15.36
C ASP A 215 14.43 1.36 -16.53
N LEU A 216 13.52 0.57 -17.09
CA LEU A 216 13.78 -0.25 -18.29
C LEU A 216 13.87 0.61 -19.56
N GLN A 217 13.06 1.66 -19.70
CA GLN A 217 13.17 2.59 -20.82
C GLN A 217 14.51 3.34 -20.82
N ALA A 218 15.02 3.73 -19.65
CA ALA A 218 16.35 4.31 -19.51
C ALA A 218 17.44 3.33 -19.97
N LYS A 219 17.43 2.09 -19.44
CA LYS A 219 18.36 1.01 -19.83
C LYS A 219 18.31 0.73 -21.35
N TYR A 220 17.12 0.66 -21.93
CA TYR A 220 16.95 0.46 -23.38
C TYR A 220 17.60 1.61 -24.19
N GLY A 221 17.43 2.86 -23.74
CA GLY A 221 18.07 4.02 -24.35
C GLY A 221 19.60 3.97 -24.30
N ASP A 222 20.18 3.60 -23.17
CA ASP A 222 21.64 3.44 -23.03
C ASP A 222 22.17 2.25 -23.85
N ILE A 223 21.49 1.10 -23.89
CA ILE A 223 21.89 -0.05 -24.72
C ILE A 223 21.89 0.32 -26.22
N VAL A 224 20.86 1.04 -26.70
CA VAL A 224 20.77 1.50 -28.10
C VAL A 224 21.90 2.48 -28.45
N LYS A 225 22.24 3.38 -27.53
CA LYS A 225 23.36 4.34 -27.68
C LYS A 225 24.72 3.64 -27.69
N ASP A 226 24.92 2.66 -26.82
CA ASP A 226 26.13 1.84 -26.79
C ASP A 226 26.30 1.00 -28.07
N LEU A 227 25.21 0.44 -28.61
CA LEU A 227 25.23 -0.28 -29.88
C LEU A 227 25.66 0.62 -31.05
N ASP A 228 25.10 1.84 -31.15
CA ASP A 228 25.50 2.83 -32.16
C ASP A 228 26.98 3.22 -32.05
N LEU A 229 27.51 3.37 -30.83
CA LEU A 229 28.94 3.60 -30.60
C LEU A 229 29.80 2.40 -31.03
N SER A 230 29.49 1.19 -30.55
CA SER A 230 30.26 -0.02 -30.90
C SER A 230 30.23 -0.33 -32.40
N GLN A 231 29.11 -0.08 -33.08
CA GLN A 231 28.98 -0.33 -34.51
C GLN A 231 29.73 0.72 -35.37
N LYS A 232 29.88 1.96 -34.86
CA LYS A 232 30.82 2.96 -35.42
C LYS A 232 32.28 2.56 -35.21
N GLU A 233 32.62 2.02 -34.04
CA GLU A 233 33.97 1.51 -33.77
C GLU A 233 34.33 0.34 -34.70
N GLN A 234 33.43 -0.63 -34.89
CA GLN A 234 33.59 -1.72 -35.89
C GLN A 234 33.84 -1.18 -37.29
N SER A 235 33.00 -0.25 -37.75
CA SER A 235 33.16 0.41 -39.05
C SER A 235 34.54 1.09 -39.20
N SER A 236 35.07 1.64 -38.10
CA SER A 236 36.39 2.28 -38.05
C SER A 236 37.55 1.28 -38.00
N LEU A 237 37.36 0.11 -37.39
CA LEU A 237 38.34 -0.99 -37.33
C LEU A 237 38.45 -1.70 -38.68
N GLU A 238 37.33 -1.99 -39.34
CA GLU A 238 37.31 -2.56 -40.69
C GLU A 238 38.00 -1.62 -41.69
N ALA A 239 37.74 -0.32 -41.62
CA ALA A 239 38.41 0.70 -42.43
C ALA A 239 39.90 0.93 -42.07
N GLN A 240 40.37 0.44 -40.91
CA GLN A 240 41.80 0.39 -40.56
C GLN A 240 42.44 -0.91 -41.07
N MET A 241 41.80 -2.06 -40.83
CA MET A 241 42.23 -3.36 -41.35
C MET A 241 42.40 -3.34 -42.87
N GLN A 242 41.46 -2.76 -43.61
CA GLN A 242 41.55 -2.66 -45.08
C GLN A 242 42.78 -1.86 -45.53
N LYS A 243 43.14 -0.78 -44.81
CA LYS A 243 44.35 0.01 -45.09
C LYS A 243 45.63 -0.76 -44.75
N ILE A 244 45.61 -1.57 -43.69
CA ILE A 244 46.73 -2.43 -43.28
C ILE A 244 46.92 -3.56 -44.31
N GLU A 245 45.85 -4.19 -44.79
CA GLU A 245 45.94 -5.21 -45.86
C GLU A 245 46.43 -4.61 -47.19
N ASP A 246 45.95 -3.42 -47.57
CA ASP A 246 46.46 -2.67 -48.73
C ASP A 246 47.95 -2.29 -48.57
N SER A 247 48.43 -1.99 -47.36
CA SER A 247 49.84 -1.67 -47.11
C SER A 247 50.73 -2.91 -47.12
N ILE A 248 50.31 -3.99 -46.44
CA ILE A 248 51.01 -5.30 -46.46
C ILE A 248 51.14 -5.79 -47.89
N LYS A 249 50.07 -5.72 -48.68
CA LYS A 249 50.07 -6.17 -50.08
C LYS A 249 51.08 -5.38 -50.92
N LYS A 250 51.12 -4.05 -50.81
CA LYS A 250 52.12 -3.22 -51.50
C LYS A 250 53.55 -3.51 -51.05
N GLU A 251 53.75 -3.76 -49.75
CA GLU A 251 55.05 -4.06 -49.16
C GLU A 251 55.55 -5.44 -49.60
N GLN A 252 54.67 -6.44 -49.66
CA GLN A 252 54.94 -7.77 -50.22
C GLN A 252 55.20 -7.72 -51.74
N GLU A 253 54.42 -6.96 -52.51
CA GLU A 253 54.64 -6.76 -53.96
C GLU A 253 56.01 -6.08 -54.22
N ALA A 254 56.38 -5.08 -53.43
CA ALA A 254 57.69 -4.42 -53.49
C ALA A 254 58.83 -5.35 -53.06
N ALA A 255 58.65 -6.12 -51.98
CA ALA A 255 59.64 -7.10 -51.54
C ALA A 255 59.85 -8.22 -52.56
N ALA A 256 58.79 -8.70 -53.22
CA ALA A 256 58.87 -9.68 -54.29
C ALA A 256 59.54 -9.12 -55.57
N ALA A 257 59.34 -7.84 -55.88
CA ALA A 257 60.06 -7.16 -56.95
C ALA A 257 61.56 -7.02 -56.62
N ALA A 258 61.90 -6.56 -55.41
CA ALA A 258 63.28 -6.44 -54.95
C ALA A 258 63.99 -7.80 -54.85
N ALA A 259 63.29 -8.85 -54.44
CA ALA A 259 63.81 -10.22 -54.42
C ALA A 259 64.14 -10.71 -55.84
N LYS A 260 63.26 -10.47 -56.83
CA LYS A 260 63.54 -10.79 -58.24
C LYS A 260 64.70 -9.98 -58.82
N GLU A 261 64.85 -8.71 -58.44
CA GLU A 261 66.01 -7.90 -58.84
C GLU A 261 67.31 -8.41 -58.19
N ALA A 262 67.24 -8.85 -56.93
CA ALA A 262 68.37 -9.44 -56.21
C ALA A 262 68.75 -10.83 -56.75
N GLU A 263 67.78 -11.66 -57.14
CA GLU A 263 68.04 -12.92 -57.87
C GLU A 263 68.63 -12.65 -59.25
N ALA A 264 68.12 -11.66 -60.00
CA ALA A 264 68.67 -11.28 -61.30
C ALA A 264 70.11 -10.76 -61.19
N LYS A 265 70.43 -9.97 -60.15
CA LYS A 265 71.81 -9.56 -59.82
C LYS A 265 72.68 -10.74 -59.44
N LYS A 266 72.23 -11.61 -58.52
CA LYS A 266 72.98 -12.82 -58.13
C LYS A 266 73.20 -13.78 -59.30
N ALA A 267 72.25 -13.93 -60.22
CA ALA A 267 72.41 -14.76 -61.40
C ALA A 267 73.38 -14.16 -62.44
N ALA A 268 73.52 -12.82 -62.47
CA ALA A 268 74.55 -12.15 -63.25
C ALA A 268 75.94 -12.25 -62.58
N GLU A 269 76.00 -12.06 -61.26
CA GLU A 269 77.21 -12.21 -60.45
C GLU A 269 77.72 -13.66 -60.43
N GLN A 270 76.83 -14.66 -60.37
CA GLN A 270 77.20 -16.07 -60.49
C GLN A 270 77.74 -16.42 -61.88
N LYS A 271 77.19 -15.84 -62.96
CA LYS A 271 77.75 -15.99 -64.30
C LYS A 271 79.12 -15.32 -64.47
N ALA A 272 79.45 -14.31 -63.67
CA ALA A 272 80.80 -13.75 -63.61
C ALA A 272 81.73 -14.60 -62.72
N ALA A 273 81.22 -15.15 -61.61
CA ALA A 273 81.99 -16.00 -60.71
C ALA A 273 82.33 -17.38 -61.31
N GLU A 274 81.47 -17.92 -62.20
CA GLU A 274 81.76 -19.11 -63.01
C GLU A 274 82.94 -18.90 -63.99
N GLU A 275 83.33 -17.66 -64.30
CA GLU A 275 84.56 -17.36 -65.05
C GLU A 275 85.81 -17.25 -64.15
N GLU A 276 85.68 -16.99 -62.84
CA GLU A 276 86.81 -16.60 -61.98
C GLU A 276 87.27 -17.66 -60.94
N GLU A 277 86.36 -18.41 -60.29
CA GLU A 277 86.74 -19.32 -59.18
C GLU A 277 86.73 -20.82 -59.50
N ALA A 278 87.63 -21.22 -60.39
CA ALA A 278 88.14 -22.58 -60.42
C ALA A 278 89.09 -22.88 -59.24
N LYS A 279 88.63 -22.78 -57.97
CA LYS A 279 89.40 -23.14 -56.75
C LYS A 279 88.54 -23.38 -55.47
N VAL A 280 88.65 -24.60 -54.93
CA VAL A 280 88.82 -24.94 -53.49
C VAL A 280 87.84 -24.30 -52.46
N VAL A 281 86.75 -24.95 -52.00
CA VAL A 281 86.69 -26.05 -50.98
C VAL A 281 87.23 -25.59 -49.59
N THR A 282 86.51 -25.56 -48.44
CA THR A 282 85.66 -26.60 -47.79
C THR A 282 84.72 -26.02 -46.68
N GLN A 283 83.61 -26.74 -46.42
CA GLN A 283 82.87 -27.09 -45.15
C GLN A 283 83.53 -26.86 -43.74
N PRO A 284 82.80 -27.00 -42.57
CA PRO A 284 81.34 -27.09 -42.23
C PRO A 284 80.96 -26.16 -40.99
N GLU A 285 80.01 -26.32 -40.01
CA GLU A 285 78.89 -27.26 -39.64
C GLU A 285 77.88 -26.64 -38.58
N VAL A 286 76.78 -27.36 -38.26
CA VAL A 286 76.00 -27.55 -36.97
C VAL A 286 76.00 -26.45 -35.87
N ALA A 287 74.87 -25.77 -35.50
CA ALA A 287 73.63 -26.14 -34.75
C ALA A 287 73.74 -26.04 -33.18
N LYS A 288 72.72 -26.06 -32.28
CA LYS A 288 71.27 -26.37 -32.31
C LYS A 288 70.55 -25.88 -30.99
N GLU A 289 69.25 -25.50 -31.01
CA GLU A 289 68.24 -25.52 -29.88
C GLU A 289 68.50 -24.70 -28.56
N GLN A 290 67.57 -24.46 -27.59
CA GLN A 290 66.13 -24.78 -27.37
C GLN A 290 65.37 -23.75 -26.46
N GLU A 291 64.08 -24.02 -26.17
CA GLU A 291 63.02 -23.23 -25.44
C GLU A 291 62.68 -23.89 -24.04
N PRO A 292 61.52 -23.74 -23.30
CA PRO A 292 60.51 -22.67 -23.02
C PRO A 292 59.94 -22.61 -21.52
N GLN A 293 58.78 -21.92 -21.26
CA GLN A 293 57.75 -22.09 -20.15
C GLN A 293 57.99 -21.53 -18.70
N GLN A 294 57.04 -21.22 -17.75
CA GLN A 294 55.54 -21.00 -17.65
C GLN A 294 55.03 -20.35 -16.29
N GLN A 295 53.89 -19.58 -16.31
CA GLN A 295 52.66 -19.38 -15.41
C GLN A 295 52.57 -19.72 -13.85
N PRO A 296 51.43 -19.59 -13.04
CA PRO A 296 50.09 -18.86 -13.04
C PRO A 296 49.45 -18.35 -11.64
N VAL A 297 48.11 -17.98 -11.58
CA VAL A 297 47.04 -17.89 -10.47
C VAL A 297 47.08 -16.83 -9.30
N ALA A 298 46.06 -16.46 -8.44
CA ALA A 298 44.55 -16.30 -8.34
C ALA A 298 44.14 -15.64 -6.92
N LYS A 299 42.94 -15.47 -6.24
CA LYS A 299 41.45 -15.77 -6.30
C LYS A 299 40.55 -15.04 -5.17
N ALA A 300 39.39 -14.40 -5.50
CA ALA A 300 38.10 -14.09 -4.72
C ALA A 300 38.08 -13.31 -3.32
N GLU A 301 36.99 -13.02 -2.51
CA GLU A 301 35.52 -13.35 -2.41
C GLU A 301 34.63 -12.51 -1.37
N LYS A 302 33.26 -12.39 -1.54
CA LYS A 302 32.08 -12.18 -0.57
C LYS A 302 31.68 -10.85 0.21
N ALA A 303 30.35 -10.65 0.47
CA ALA A 303 29.69 -9.65 1.41
C ALA A 303 28.12 -9.85 1.68
N PRO A 304 27.47 -9.42 2.82
CA PRO A 304 25.97 -9.53 3.07
C PRO A 304 25.18 -8.49 3.97
N GLU A 305 23.82 -8.40 3.81
CA GLU A 305 22.62 -8.11 4.72
C GLU A 305 22.54 -7.02 5.86
N ALA A 306 21.39 -6.57 6.48
CA ALA A 306 19.94 -6.37 6.10
C ALA A 306 18.96 -5.77 7.21
N LYS A 307 17.83 -5.13 6.79
CA LYS A 307 16.41 -4.94 7.35
C LYS A 307 15.97 -4.27 8.72
N LYS A 308 15.01 -3.30 8.58
CA LYS A 308 13.81 -2.86 9.41
C LYS A 308 14.01 -2.43 10.91
N PRO A 309 13.02 -1.87 11.70
CA PRO A 309 11.55 -2.07 11.78
C PRO A 309 10.66 -0.78 11.65
N ALA A 310 9.38 -0.85 12.04
CA ALA A 310 8.38 0.25 12.06
C ALA A 310 7.40 0.12 13.26
N GLN A 311 6.56 1.13 13.54
CA GLN A 311 5.60 1.18 14.67
C GLN A 311 4.14 1.46 14.21
N THR A 312 3.18 1.22 15.10
CA THR A 312 1.73 1.40 14.91
C THR A 312 1.08 1.96 16.18
N GLU A 313 0.08 2.84 16.06
CA GLU A 313 -0.71 3.38 17.17
C GLU A 313 -2.15 2.81 17.21
N ASP A 314 -2.79 2.88 18.38
CA ASP A 314 -4.06 2.24 18.71
C ASP A 314 -5.27 3.21 18.64
N LYS A 315 -6.45 2.69 18.29
CA LYS A 315 -7.74 3.41 18.31
C LYS A 315 -8.79 2.53 18.99
N GLY A 316 -9.20 2.95 20.19
CA GLY A 316 -10.06 2.17 21.09
C GLY A 316 -11.38 1.69 20.46
N SER A 317 -11.71 0.43 20.75
CA SER A 317 -12.88 -0.30 20.28
C SER A 317 -14.16 0.00 21.08
N GLU A 318 -15.32 -0.37 20.52
CA GLU A 318 -16.59 -0.37 21.23
C GLU A 318 -16.64 -1.53 22.25
N PRO A 319 -17.10 -1.31 23.50
CA PRO A 319 -17.19 -2.38 24.50
C PRO A 319 -18.28 -3.42 24.12
N GLU A 320 -17.96 -4.71 24.19
CA GLU A 320 -18.88 -5.78 23.73
C GLU A 320 -20.13 -5.97 24.61
N SER A 321 -20.09 -5.59 25.89
CA SER A 321 -21.17 -5.85 26.85
C SER A 321 -21.88 -4.58 27.33
N GLY A 322 -23.19 -4.69 27.55
CA GLY A 322 -24.05 -3.61 28.07
C GLY A 322 -25.44 -3.57 27.43
N LYS A 323 -26.40 -2.89 28.06
CA LYS A 323 -27.76 -2.70 27.49
C LYS A 323 -27.71 -1.63 26.40
N VAL A 324 -28.06 -1.99 25.16
CA VAL A 324 -28.11 -1.07 24.02
C VAL A 324 -29.47 -0.36 23.88
N LEU A 325 -29.42 0.96 23.78
CA LEU A 325 -30.53 1.87 23.53
C LEU A 325 -30.21 2.72 22.30
N TYR A 326 -31.24 3.14 21.56
CA TYR A 326 -31.13 4.28 20.66
C TYR A 326 -31.77 5.49 21.34
N VAL A 327 -31.10 6.65 21.26
CA VAL A 327 -31.57 7.89 21.89
C VAL A 327 -31.36 9.07 20.95
N GLN A 328 -32.20 10.08 21.08
CA GLN A 328 -31.97 11.37 20.47
C GLN A 328 -31.05 12.20 21.37
N ALA A 329 -29.81 12.42 20.93
CA ALA A 329 -28.83 13.20 21.66
C ALA A 329 -28.81 14.65 21.18
N THR A 330 -28.87 15.58 22.14
CA THR A 330 -28.44 16.97 21.98
C THR A 330 -27.11 17.21 22.71
N ALA A 331 -26.64 18.46 22.71
CA ALA A 331 -25.58 18.90 23.61
C ALA A 331 -25.94 20.23 24.28
N TYR A 332 -25.39 20.41 25.47
CA TYR A 332 -25.47 21.65 26.24
C TYR A 332 -24.07 22.04 26.74
N SER A 333 -23.94 23.31 27.17
CA SER A 333 -22.70 23.84 27.73
C SER A 333 -22.97 24.59 29.02
N TYR A 334 -21.97 24.66 29.91
CA TYR A 334 -22.03 25.45 31.14
C TYR A 334 -22.15 26.97 30.88
N GLU A 335 -21.83 27.41 29.66
CA GLU A 335 -21.94 28.80 29.20
C GLU A 335 -23.40 29.22 28.96
N GLU A 336 -24.28 28.23 28.75
CA GLU A 336 -25.70 28.43 28.42
C GLU A 336 -26.63 28.13 29.60
N THR A 337 -26.14 27.45 30.64
CA THR A 337 -26.90 27.20 31.88
C THR A 337 -26.31 27.96 33.07
N ASN A 338 -27.17 28.75 33.73
CA ASN A 338 -26.90 29.30 35.05
C ASN A 338 -27.79 28.68 36.16
N ALA A 339 -28.46 27.58 35.86
CA ALA A 339 -29.23 26.82 36.84
C ALA A 339 -28.31 26.25 37.93
N ASN A 340 -28.77 26.28 39.19
CA ASN A 340 -28.08 25.71 40.35
C ASN A 340 -26.59 26.10 40.49
N GLY A 341 -26.20 27.28 39.98
CA GLY A 341 -24.81 27.74 39.94
C GLY A 341 -23.89 26.98 38.98
N GLY A 342 -24.38 25.97 38.25
CA GLY A 342 -23.58 25.01 37.49
C GLY A 342 -23.42 23.64 38.17
N LEU A 343 -24.30 23.29 39.11
CA LEU A 343 -24.39 21.96 39.72
C LEU A 343 -25.42 21.09 39.00
N THR A 344 -25.04 19.84 38.67
CA THR A 344 -25.95 18.82 38.12
C THR A 344 -26.86 18.21 39.19
N ALA A 345 -27.81 17.37 38.77
CA ALA A 345 -28.65 16.56 39.65
C ALA A 345 -27.87 15.66 40.63
N THR A 346 -26.66 15.21 40.28
CA THR A 346 -25.75 14.47 41.18
C THR A 346 -24.79 15.37 41.98
N GLY A 347 -24.89 16.70 41.85
CA GLY A 347 -24.07 17.67 42.58
C GLY A 347 -22.69 17.92 41.96
N LEU A 348 -22.44 17.49 40.73
CA LEU A 348 -21.16 17.72 40.03
C LEU A 348 -21.12 19.14 39.43
N ASN A 349 -19.99 19.83 39.55
CA ASN A 349 -19.86 21.22 39.10
C ASN A 349 -19.22 21.32 37.71
N ILE A 350 -20.05 21.45 36.68
CA ILE A 350 -19.64 21.49 35.26
C ILE A 350 -18.87 22.77 34.88
N LYS A 351 -18.95 23.84 35.69
CA LYS A 351 -18.14 25.05 35.48
C LYS A 351 -16.69 24.86 35.94
N THR A 352 -16.46 23.99 36.94
CA THR A 352 -15.11 23.66 37.42
C THR A 352 -14.42 22.58 36.59
N ASN A 353 -15.17 21.72 35.89
CA ASN A 353 -14.62 20.73 34.96
C ASN A 353 -15.49 20.62 33.70
N PRO A 354 -15.41 21.59 32.77
CA PRO A 354 -16.25 21.62 31.56
C PRO A 354 -15.90 20.52 30.54
N ASN A 355 -14.78 19.82 30.72
CA ASN A 355 -14.36 18.68 29.88
C ASN A 355 -14.83 17.32 30.44
N MET A 356 -15.55 17.29 31.57
CA MET A 356 -15.99 16.03 32.16
C MET A 356 -17.01 15.32 31.26
N LYS A 357 -16.83 14.01 31.05
CA LYS A 357 -17.73 13.20 30.24
C LYS A 357 -19.00 12.88 31.04
N LEU A 358 -20.01 13.73 30.86
CA LEU A 358 -21.25 13.70 31.62
C LEU A 358 -22.44 13.92 30.69
N ILE A 359 -23.53 13.19 30.93
CA ILE A 359 -24.79 13.37 30.20
C ILE A 359 -25.96 13.64 31.15
N ALA A 360 -26.93 14.41 30.67
CA ALA A 360 -28.25 14.52 31.27
C ALA A 360 -29.20 13.46 30.68
N VAL A 361 -30.05 12.87 31.52
CA VAL A 361 -30.90 11.72 31.16
C VAL A 361 -32.31 11.80 31.76
N ASP A 362 -33.20 10.92 31.29
CA ASP A 362 -34.39 10.50 32.04
C ASP A 362 -34.03 9.31 32.96
N PRO A 363 -34.14 9.44 34.30
CA PRO A 363 -33.83 8.36 35.25
C PRO A 363 -34.65 7.08 35.06
N ASN A 364 -35.80 7.14 34.37
CA ASN A 364 -36.63 5.97 34.07
C ASN A 364 -36.07 5.12 32.91
N VAL A 365 -35.14 5.66 32.12
CA VAL A 365 -34.53 5.03 30.94
C VAL A 365 -33.06 4.68 31.20
N ILE A 366 -32.30 5.64 31.76
CA ILE A 366 -30.90 5.48 32.17
C ILE A 366 -30.81 5.98 33.63
N PRO A 367 -30.52 5.10 34.61
CA PRO A 367 -30.40 5.52 36.00
C PRO A 367 -29.28 6.55 36.22
N LEU A 368 -29.49 7.47 37.17
CA LEU A 368 -28.45 8.40 37.59
C LEU A 368 -27.29 7.64 38.26
N GLY A 369 -26.07 8.04 37.95
CA GLY A 369 -24.84 7.37 38.38
C GLY A 369 -24.37 6.23 37.46
N SER A 370 -25.18 5.76 36.50
CA SER A 370 -24.75 4.72 35.55
C SER A 370 -23.59 5.18 34.66
N THR A 371 -22.60 4.30 34.48
CA THR A 371 -21.60 4.45 33.41
C THR A 371 -22.21 4.05 32.08
N VAL A 372 -22.02 4.87 31.05
CA VAL A 372 -22.52 4.62 29.69
C VAL A 372 -21.42 4.87 28.65
N TRP A 373 -21.44 4.13 27.55
CA TRP A 373 -20.75 4.51 26.32
C TRP A 373 -21.75 5.19 25.37
N VAL A 374 -21.37 6.33 24.81
CA VAL A 374 -22.18 7.15 23.92
C VAL A 374 -21.45 7.28 22.58
N GLU A 375 -22.09 6.83 21.50
CA GLU A 375 -21.54 6.89 20.15
C GLU A 375 -21.08 8.31 19.78
N GLY A 376 -19.86 8.42 19.24
CA GLY A 376 -19.22 9.70 18.90
C GLY A 376 -18.79 10.59 20.09
N TYR A 377 -19.12 10.24 21.33
CA TYR A 377 -18.76 11.01 22.54
C TYR A 377 -17.84 10.25 23.50
N GLY A 378 -17.90 8.91 23.53
CA GLY A 378 -17.09 8.04 24.38
C GLY A 378 -17.80 7.63 25.68
N VAL A 379 -17.02 7.14 26.66
CA VAL A 379 -17.54 6.75 27.98
C VAL A 379 -17.87 8.00 28.80
N ALA A 380 -19.03 8.00 29.46
CA ALA A 380 -19.58 9.11 30.23
C ALA A 380 -20.41 8.63 31.42
N VAL A 381 -20.71 9.53 32.36
CA VAL A 381 -21.57 9.29 33.52
C VAL A 381 -22.95 9.93 33.30
N ALA A 382 -24.03 9.19 33.60
CA ALA A 382 -25.38 9.73 33.71
C ALA A 382 -25.51 10.60 34.98
N GLY A 383 -25.10 11.87 34.88
CA GLY A 383 -24.86 12.75 36.02
C GLY A 383 -25.85 13.90 36.20
N ASP A 384 -26.79 14.10 35.28
CA ASP A 384 -27.74 15.21 35.35
C ASP A 384 -29.15 14.85 34.83
N THR A 385 -30.12 15.74 35.04
CA THR A 385 -31.50 15.61 34.54
C THR A 385 -32.03 16.94 34.04
N GLY A 386 -32.58 16.98 32.83
CA GLY A 386 -33.25 18.17 32.28
C GLY A 386 -34.78 18.07 32.33
N GLY A 387 -35.46 19.22 32.34
CA GLY A 387 -36.92 19.28 32.22
C GLY A 387 -37.43 18.76 30.87
N ALA A 388 -36.71 19.10 29.78
CA ALA A 388 -36.97 18.63 28.42
C ALA A 388 -36.30 17.28 28.07
N ILE A 389 -35.49 16.72 28.98
CA ILE A 389 -34.78 15.45 28.78
C ILE A 389 -35.64 14.35 29.39
N LYS A 390 -36.50 13.75 28.56
CA LYS A 390 -37.56 12.81 28.93
C LYS A 390 -37.61 11.68 27.92
N GLY A 391 -37.91 10.45 28.36
CA GLY A 391 -37.86 9.27 27.49
C GLY A 391 -36.47 9.04 26.92
N HIS A 392 -36.39 8.61 25.66
CA HIS A 392 -35.14 8.26 24.97
C HIS A 392 -34.44 9.50 24.38
N ILE A 393 -34.31 10.55 25.20
CA ILE A 393 -33.57 11.78 24.91
C ILE A 393 -32.41 11.88 25.92
N ILE A 394 -31.23 12.29 25.44
CA ILE A 394 -30.08 12.65 26.29
C ILE A 394 -29.50 14.01 25.90
N ASP A 395 -28.81 14.66 26.82
CA ASP A 395 -28.05 15.88 26.55
C ASP A 395 -26.58 15.68 26.95
N VAL A 396 -25.63 15.81 26.02
CA VAL A 396 -24.20 15.60 26.33
C VAL A 396 -23.53 16.92 26.73
N LEU A 397 -22.74 16.90 27.80
CA LEU A 397 -21.98 18.09 28.21
C LEU A 397 -20.84 18.36 27.22
N GLN A 398 -20.78 19.58 26.71
CA GLN A 398 -19.70 20.06 25.86
C GLN A 398 -18.95 21.24 26.51
N PRO A 399 -17.63 21.38 26.27
CA PRO A 399 -16.79 22.35 26.98
C PRO A 399 -16.98 23.81 26.55
N SER A 400 -17.84 24.07 25.56
CA SER A 400 -18.30 25.41 25.17
C SER A 400 -19.61 25.33 24.39
N LYS A 401 -20.31 26.45 24.29
CA LYS A 401 -21.48 26.67 23.42
C LYS A 401 -21.15 26.36 21.96
N SER A 402 -19.93 26.69 21.51
CA SER A 402 -19.49 26.38 20.14
C SER A 402 -19.39 24.87 19.91
N ALA A 403 -18.88 24.11 20.88
CA ALA A 403 -18.85 22.65 20.81
C ALA A 403 -20.25 22.01 20.93
N ALA A 404 -21.17 22.59 21.73
CA ALA A 404 -22.57 22.17 21.78
C ALA A 404 -23.31 22.38 20.45
N LEU A 405 -23.13 23.55 19.82
CA LEU A 405 -23.70 23.85 18.50
C LEU A 405 -23.11 22.96 17.40
N ALA A 406 -21.80 22.68 17.45
CA ALA A 406 -21.13 21.78 16.50
C ALA A 406 -21.53 20.30 16.68
N TRP A 407 -21.96 19.89 17.88
CA TRP A 407 -22.47 18.55 18.13
C TRP A 407 -23.85 18.30 17.50
N GLY A 408 -24.71 19.33 17.49
CA GLY A 408 -26.04 19.30 16.88
C GLY A 408 -27.06 18.42 17.61
N ARG A 409 -28.07 17.96 16.87
CA ARG A 409 -29.06 16.95 17.32
C ARG A 409 -28.98 15.75 16.37
N LYS A 410 -28.87 14.54 16.91
CA LYS A 410 -28.73 13.29 16.14
C LYS A 410 -29.26 12.10 16.94
N ASN A 411 -29.71 11.06 16.24
CA ASN A 411 -30.07 9.80 16.87
C ASN A 411 -28.80 8.94 16.97
N ILE A 412 -28.49 8.38 18.14
CA ILE A 412 -27.24 7.66 18.38
C ILE A 412 -27.41 6.45 19.29
N LYS A 413 -26.47 5.52 19.19
CA LYS A 413 -26.33 4.32 20.02
C LYS A 413 -25.77 4.69 21.39
N VAL A 414 -26.41 4.20 22.45
CA VAL A 414 -25.92 4.30 23.83
C VAL A 414 -25.94 2.91 24.45
N LYS A 415 -24.83 2.55 25.11
CA LYS A 415 -24.63 1.26 25.75
C LYS A 415 -24.39 1.46 27.24
N ILE A 416 -25.32 1.00 28.09
CA ILE A 416 -25.19 1.09 29.54
C ILE A 416 -24.21 0.01 30.01
N LEU A 417 -23.09 0.42 30.60
CA LEU A 417 -21.98 -0.44 31.03
C LEU A 417 -22.11 -0.89 32.48
N ASN A 418 -22.83 -0.09 33.29
CA ASN A 418 -22.95 -0.13 34.76
C ASN A 418 -21.65 0.26 35.49
#